data_AF-A0AAV7FBA9-F1
#
_entry.id   AF-A0AAV7FBA9-F1
#
_cell.length_a   1.000
_cell.length_b   1.000
_cell.length_c   1.000
_cell.angle_alpha   90.00
_cell.angle_beta   90.00
_cell.angle_gamma   90.00
#
_symmetry.space_group_name_H-M   'P 1'
#
loop_
_entity.id
_entity.type
_entity.pdbx_description
1 polymer ?
#
loop_
_entity_poly.entity_id
_entity_poly.type
_entity_poly.pdbx_seq_one_letter_code
_entity_poly.pdbx_strand_id
1 'polypeptide(L)'
;MAATGDVDEYLKESLILHSDHQDPSCDGHKDVQEGRYDIIDGSNDNGHQATKGSSTWMVLLSTLVAVCGSYQFGCCVGYSAPTQADIRESLHLSLAEYSVFGSIVTIGAMIGAITSGGIADWIGRKKAMAMSSVICILGWVALSVSKGAFLLDIGRFCTGYGIGVFSYVVPVFIAEITPKNLRGGLATVHQVLITSGISVTFIIGTLMPWRLLALTGIIPCVILLCGIGFIPESPRWLAKVGRHKQFEEALWRLRGNDPDIYREAAEIQDYIETLNTLPKARVQDLFQGRYTRSLIVGVGLMLFQQFSGINGVLFYASETFVSAGFTSGKIGTVATGCIQVPVTILGALLMDKSGRRVLLMASASGSCLGCLFTGVSLYFKAHGITQGWVPMLALLGILLYLGSFSLGLAAVPWVMMSEIFPINIKGIAGSFVTLITWFGSWALSFTFNFLMSWSPPGTFFLFGGFCALTVAFVAVIVPETKGRTLEEIQADLNS
;
A
#
# COMPACT_ATOMS: atom_id res chain seq x y z
N MET A 1 61.54 -20.69 8.10
CA MET A 1 60.49 -19.68 8.35
C MET A 1 59.18 -20.32 7.90
N ALA A 2 58.37 -20.92 8.78
CA ALA A 2 57.68 -20.33 9.94
C ALA A 2 56.71 -19.22 9.49
N ALA A 3 55.39 -19.28 9.77
CA ALA A 3 54.64 -20.30 10.50
C ALA A 3 53.17 -20.42 10.02
N THR A 4 52.58 -21.58 10.28
CA THR A 4 51.14 -21.88 10.15
C THR A 4 50.71 -22.68 11.39
N GLY A 5 49.66 -22.23 12.06
CA GLY A 5 48.95 -22.92 13.16
C GLY A 5 47.56 -22.27 13.25
N ASP A 6 46.50 -23.02 12.97
CA ASP A 6 45.75 -23.84 13.93
C ASP A 6 44.95 -23.00 14.93
N VAL A 7 43.64 -22.95 14.70
CA VAL A 7 42.62 -22.22 15.49
C VAL A 7 41.42 -23.14 15.78
N ASP A 8 41.63 -24.46 15.77
CA ASP A 8 40.56 -25.48 15.88
C ASP A 8 40.54 -26.21 17.25
N GLU A 9 41.32 -25.72 18.23
CA GLU A 9 41.56 -26.37 19.53
C GLU A 9 40.98 -25.58 20.73
N TYR A 10 39.86 -24.88 20.54
CA TYR A 10 39.18 -24.15 21.63
C TYR A 10 37.68 -24.48 21.83
N LEU A 11 37.14 -25.48 21.11
CA LEU A 11 35.71 -25.82 21.12
C LEU A 11 35.36 -27.23 21.62
N LYS A 12 36.29 -27.93 22.29
CA LYS A 12 36.11 -29.34 22.72
C LYS A 12 36.21 -29.62 24.22
N GLU A 13 36.43 -28.63 25.08
CA GLU A 13 36.81 -28.86 26.48
C GLU A 13 35.90 -28.18 27.53
N SER A 14 34.58 -28.17 27.29
CA SER A 14 33.57 -27.70 28.27
C SER A 14 32.30 -28.55 28.36
N LEU A 15 32.34 -29.76 27.82
CA LEU A 15 31.38 -30.83 28.06
C LEU A 15 32.11 -31.97 28.79
N ILE A 16 31.46 -32.55 29.81
CA ILE A 16 32.00 -33.49 30.82
C ILE A 16 32.59 -32.77 32.05
N LEU A 17 31.74 -32.53 33.06
CA LEU A 17 32.05 -32.70 34.49
C LEU A 17 30.82 -32.32 35.34
N HIS A 18 30.01 -33.31 35.74
CA HIS A 18 29.42 -33.45 37.08
C HIS A 18 28.56 -34.72 37.13
N SER A 19 29.06 -35.74 37.83
CA SER A 19 28.32 -36.95 38.23
C SER A 19 28.82 -37.35 39.62
N ASP A 20 27.89 -37.87 40.41
CA ASP A 20 28.08 -38.68 41.62
C ASP A 20 28.70 -38.07 42.88
N HIS A 21 27.87 -37.99 43.93
CA HIS A 21 28.28 -38.42 45.28
C HIS A 21 27.08 -38.90 46.12
N GLN A 22 27.25 -40.12 46.66
CA GLN A 22 26.54 -40.73 47.79
C GLN A 22 27.64 -41.16 48.81
N ASP A 23 27.43 -41.57 50.07
CA ASP A 23 26.29 -41.78 50.99
C ASP A 23 26.92 -41.80 52.43
N PRO A 24 26.34 -42.31 53.55
CA PRO A 24 24.94 -42.54 53.98
C PRO A 24 24.61 -42.08 55.44
N SER A 25 23.34 -42.27 55.81
CA SER A 25 22.80 -42.64 57.16
C SER A 25 22.94 -41.71 58.39
N CYS A 26 21.78 -41.28 58.94
CA CYS A 26 21.38 -41.54 60.35
C CYS A 26 19.89 -41.18 60.61
N ASP A 27 19.24 -41.90 61.54
CA ASP A 27 17.79 -41.92 61.81
C ASP A 27 17.21 -40.68 62.54
N GLY A 28 15.87 -40.49 62.46
CA GLY A 28 15.13 -39.93 63.61
C GLY A 28 13.88 -39.05 63.41
N HIS A 29 12.78 -39.57 62.87
CA HIS A 29 11.39 -39.27 63.29
C HIS A 29 10.90 -37.80 63.51
N LYS A 30 10.02 -37.27 62.63
CA LYS A 30 8.53 -37.22 62.82
C LYS A 30 7.72 -36.35 61.82
N ASP A 31 6.53 -36.87 61.50
CA ASP A 31 5.24 -36.21 61.21
C ASP A 31 5.17 -35.16 60.06
N VAL A 32 4.85 -35.56 58.82
CA VAL A 32 3.50 -35.84 58.24
C VAL A 32 2.75 -34.58 57.75
N GLN A 33 2.80 -34.35 56.42
CA GLN A 33 1.63 -34.03 55.57
C GLN A 33 2.03 -34.03 54.08
N GLU A 34 1.68 -35.09 53.34
CA GLU A 34 1.95 -35.19 51.90
C GLU A 34 0.63 -35.28 51.11
N GLY A 35 0.35 -34.24 50.33
CA GLY A 35 -0.89 -34.06 49.56
C GLY A 35 -0.86 -34.79 48.22
N ARG A 36 -1.25 -36.07 48.26
CA ARG A 36 -1.54 -36.98 47.15
C ARG A 36 -2.12 -36.30 45.88
N TYR A 37 -1.43 -36.47 44.74
CA TYR A 37 -1.99 -36.26 43.41
C TYR A 37 -2.84 -37.49 43.02
N ASP A 38 -4.17 -37.38 43.10
CA ASP A 38 -5.07 -38.38 42.52
C ASP A 38 -5.40 -38.05 41.05
N ILE A 39 -5.18 -39.02 40.17
CA ILE A 39 -5.65 -39.00 38.78
C ILE A 39 -7.14 -39.35 38.81
N ILE A 40 -8.00 -38.46 38.29
CA ILE A 40 -9.41 -38.78 38.03
C ILE A 40 -9.74 -38.42 36.58
N ASP A 41 -10.18 -39.44 35.85
CA ASP A 41 -10.57 -39.39 34.44
C ASP A 41 -12.06 -39.01 34.27
N GLY A 42 -12.38 -38.48 33.09
CA GLY A 42 -13.70 -38.27 32.49
C GLY A 42 -14.96 -38.18 33.35
N SER A 43 -15.51 -36.96 33.47
CA SER A 43 -16.96 -36.79 33.35
C SER A 43 -17.31 -35.52 32.56
N ASN A 44 -18.27 -35.65 31.64
CA ASN A 44 -18.67 -34.58 30.72
C ASN A 44 -19.25 -33.39 31.47
N ASP A 45 -18.76 -32.18 31.19
CA ASP A 45 -19.59 -30.98 31.30
C ASP A 45 -19.51 -30.14 30.02
N ASN A 46 -20.65 -29.99 29.34
CA ASN A 46 -20.78 -29.38 28.03
C ASN A 46 -20.84 -27.84 28.16
N GLY A 47 -19.71 -27.24 28.56
CA GLY A 47 -19.55 -25.78 28.74
C GLY A 47 -18.84 -25.03 27.61
N HIS A 48 -18.54 -25.68 26.48
CA HIS A 48 -17.72 -25.09 25.40
C HIS A 48 -18.49 -24.12 24.47
N GLN A 49 -19.04 -23.04 25.03
CA GLN A 49 -19.63 -21.95 24.23
C GLN A 49 -19.44 -20.52 24.79
N ALA A 50 -18.23 -20.23 25.29
CA ALA A 50 -17.81 -18.86 25.62
C ALA A 50 -17.04 -18.18 24.46
N THR A 51 -17.78 -17.45 23.61
CA THR A 51 -17.33 -16.23 22.89
C THR A 51 -15.98 -16.25 22.13
N LYS A 52 -15.79 -17.14 21.15
CA LYS A 52 -14.73 -16.98 20.11
C LYS A 52 -14.95 -15.79 19.16
N GLY A 53 -16.11 -15.12 19.21
CA GLY A 53 -16.49 -14.07 18.25
C GLY A 53 -16.04 -12.63 18.57
N SER A 54 -15.74 -12.31 19.83
CA SER A 54 -15.53 -10.91 20.24
C SER A 54 -14.18 -10.32 19.81
N SER A 55 -13.14 -11.14 19.73
CA SER A 55 -11.75 -10.73 19.45
C SER A 55 -11.58 -10.27 17.99
N THR A 56 -11.88 -11.16 17.05
CA THR A 56 -11.79 -10.90 15.60
C THR A 56 -12.65 -9.70 15.19
N TRP A 57 -13.80 -9.49 15.84
CA TRP A 57 -14.67 -8.34 15.58
C TRP A 57 -13.96 -7.00 15.78
N MET A 58 -13.18 -6.82 16.85
CA MET A 58 -12.46 -5.55 17.08
C MET A 58 -11.38 -5.31 16.01
N VAL A 59 -10.68 -6.35 15.56
CA VAL A 59 -9.70 -6.26 14.46
C VAL A 59 -10.39 -5.88 13.15
N LEU A 60 -11.54 -6.49 12.84
CA LEU A 60 -12.33 -6.19 11.64
C LEU A 60 -12.89 -4.76 11.68
N LEU A 61 -13.46 -4.32 12.81
CA LEU A 61 -13.95 -2.95 13.00
C LEU A 61 -12.81 -1.93 12.86
N SER A 62 -11.67 -2.18 13.51
CA SER A 62 -10.48 -1.32 13.42
C SER A 62 -9.94 -1.22 12.00
N THR A 63 -9.94 -2.34 11.27
CA THR A 63 -9.57 -2.38 9.84
C THR A 63 -10.58 -1.61 9.00
N LEU A 64 -11.88 -1.82 9.19
CA LEU A 64 -12.96 -1.15 8.46
C LEU A 64 -12.87 0.38 8.57
N VAL A 65 -12.66 0.90 9.79
CA VAL A 65 -12.47 2.33 10.04
C VAL A 65 -11.18 2.85 9.38
N ALA A 66 -10.07 2.10 9.48
CA ALA A 66 -8.81 2.52 8.87
C ALA A 66 -8.88 2.53 7.33
N VAL A 67 -9.54 1.57 6.70
CA VAL A 67 -9.63 1.50 5.23
C VAL A 67 -10.58 2.53 4.62
N CYS A 68 -11.35 3.28 5.41
CA CYS A 68 -11.97 4.51 4.93
C CYS A 68 -10.92 5.53 4.42
N GLY A 69 -9.70 5.52 4.98
CA GLY A 69 -8.57 6.30 4.47
C GLY A 69 -8.05 5.79 3.11
N SER A 70 -8.06 4.48 2.90
CA SER A 70 -7.77 3.85 1.60
C SER A 70 -8.82 4.21 0.56
N TYR A 71 -10.10 4.18 0.93
CA TYR A 71 -11.20 4.56 0.06
C TYR A 71 -11.13 6.05 -0.32
N GLN A 72 -10.83 6.90 0.65
CA GLN A 72 -10.57 8.33 0.45
C GLN A 72 -9.38 8.58 -0.49
N PHE A 73 -8.30 7.79 -0.42
CA PHE A 73 -7.22 7.81 -1.42
C PHE A 73 -7.77 7.56 -2.83
N GLY A 74 -8.59 6.51 -2.98
CA GLY A 74 -9.26 6.20 -4.24
C GLY A 74 -10.13 7.33 -4.77
N CYS A 75 -10.96 7.93 -3.91
CA CYS A 75 -11.81 9.06 -4.28
C CYS A 75 -11.02 10.28 -4.75
N CYS A 76 -9.92 10.60 -4.07
CA CYS A 76 -9.02 11.67 -4.52
C CYS A 76 -8.46 11.38 -5.91
N VAL A 77 -7.94 10.17 -6.16
CA VAL A 77 -7.38 9.78 -7.46
C VAL A 77 -8.44 9.84 -8.56
N GLY A 78 -9.63 9.27 -8.32
CA GLY A 78 -10.71 9.20 -9.30
C GLY A 78 -11.38 10.53 -9.64
N TYR A 79 -11.24 11.57 -8.80
CA TYR A 79 -11.98 12.82 -8.93
C TYR A 79 -11.69 13.62 -10.21
N SER A 80 -10.44 13.63 -10.69
CA SER A 80 -10.04 14.48 -11.84
C SER A 80 -10.68 14.05 -13.17
N ALA A 81 -10.91 12.75 -13.40
CA ALA A 81 -11.33 12.29 -14.73
C ALA A 81 -12.75 12.71 -15.12
N PRO A 82 -13.80 12.47 -14.32
CA PRO A 82 -15.16 12.86 -14.71
C PRO A 82 -15.39 14.38 -14.65
N THR A 83 -14.54 15.14 -13.93
CA THR A 83 -14.78 16.57 -13.66
C THR A 83 -14.07 17.53 -14.61
N GLN A 84 -13.15 17.05 -15.46
CA GLN A 84 -12.31 17.89 -16.31
C GLN A 84 -13.08 18.89 -17.19
N ALA A 85 -14.04 18.41 -17.98
CA ALA A 85 -14.78 19.26 -18.91
C ALA A 85 -15.56 20.34 -18.15
N ASP A 86 -16.39 19.94 -17.20
CA ASP A 86 -17.22 20.81 -16.38
C ASP A 86 -16.40 21.85 -15.59
N ILE A 87 -15.25 21.47 -15.03
CA ILE A 87 -14.37 22.40 -14.29
C ILE A 87 -13.77 23.43 -15.25
N ARG A 88 -13.24 22.99 -16.41
CA ARG A 88 -12.61 23.90 -17.39
C ARG A 88 -13.62 24.85 -18.01
N GLU A 89 -14.83 24.39 -18.30
CA GLU A 89 -15.91 25.23 -18.81
C GLU A 89 -16.41 26.22 -17.74
N SER A 90 -16.75 25.74 -16.54
CA SER A 90 -17.38 26.58 -15.50
C SER A 90 -16.44 27.55 -14.77
N LEU A 91 -15.12 27.35 -14.87
CA LEU A 91 -14.09 28.25 -14.31
C LEU A 91 -13.19 28.88 -15.41
N HIS A 92 -13.49 28.64 -16.70
CA HIS A 92 -12.72 29.10 -17.86
C HIS A 92 -11.21 28.78 -17.81
N LEU A 93 -10.85 27.61 -17.28
CA LEU A 93 -9.44 27.23 -17.08
C LEU A 93 -8.76 26.75 -18.37
N SER A 94 -7.54 27.25 -18.57
CA SER A 94 -6.62 26.75 -19.60
C SER A 94 -6.24 25.28 -19.35
N LEU A 95 -5.70 24.63 -20.39
CA LEU A 95 -5.18 23.26 -20.27
C LEU A 95 -4.00 23.18 -19.29
N ALA A 96 -3.19 24.24 -19.21
CA ALA A 96 -2.05 24.32 -18.30
C ALA A 96 -2.52 24.40 -16.84
N GLU A 97 -3.47 25.28 -16.51
CA GLU A 97 -4.06 25.38 -15.17
C GLU A 97 -4.74 24.07 -14.75
N TYR A 98 -5.48 23.42 -15.65
CA TYR A 98 -6.07 22.12 -15.33
C TYR A 98 -5.01 21.01 -15.13
N SER A 99 -3.86 21.10 -15.81
CA SER A 99 -2.74 20.16 -15.62
C SER A 99 -1.98 20.42 -14.31
N VAL A 100 -1.93 21.67 -13.84
CA VAL A 100 -1.48 22.00 -12.47
C VAL A 100 -2.45 21.38 -11.46
N PHE A 101 -3.75 21.63 -11.58
CA PHE A 101 -4.77 21.01 -10.74
C PHE A 101 -4.68 19.47 -10.71
N GLY A 102 -4.59 18.84 -11.88
CA GLY A 102 -4.49 17.38 -11.99
C GLY A 102 -3.23 16.82 -11.31
N SER A 103 -2.10 17.53 -11.39
CA SER A 103 -0.80 17.06 -10.87
C SER A 103 -0.50 17.50 -9.43
N ILE A 104 -1.03 18.61 -8.91
CA ILE A 104 -0.68 19.13 -7.58
C ILE A 104 -1.11 18.19 -6.44
N VAL A 105 -2.10 17.32 -6.67
CA VAL A 105 -2.48 16.24 -5.74
C VAL A 105 -1.31 15.31 -5.42
N THR A 106 -0.42 15.06 -6.38
CA THR A 106 0.72 14.14 -6.19
C THR A 106 1.89 14.82 -5.49
N ILE A 107 2.07 16.14 -5.66
CA ILE A 107 2.98 16.95 -4.82
C ILE A 107 2.50 16.94 -3.36
N GLY A 108 1.19 17.16 -3.15
CA GLY A 108 0.59 17.04 -1.82
C GLY A 108 0.88 15.66 -1.22
N ALA A 109 0.61 14.59 -1.98
CA ALA A 109 0.86 13.22 -1.54
C ALA A 109 2.34 12.91 -1.27
N MET A 110 3.27 13.49 -2.04
CA MET A 110 4.72 13.39 -1.80
C MET A 110 5.08 13.95 -0.42
N ILE A 111 4.64 15.17 -0.11
CA ILE A 111 4.91 15.83 1.18
C ILE A 111 4.21 15.09 2.33
N GLY A 112 2.97 14.64 2.10
CA GLY A 112 2.22 13.81 3.04
C GLY A 112 2.93 12.50 3.38
N ALA A 113 3.43 11.77 2.37
CA ALA A 113 4.15 10.51 2.56
C ALA A 113 5.53 10.68 3.23
N ILE A 114 6.25 11.77 2.94
CA ILE A 114 7.54 12.06 3.61
C ILE A 114 7.32 12.39 5.10
N THR A 115 6.28 13.16 5.41
CA THR A 115 5.99 13.60 6.80
C THR A 115 5.24 12.55 7.63
N SER A 116 4.53 11.61 6.98
CA SER A 116 3.65 10.64 7.66
C SER A 116 4.35 9.78 8.69
N GLY A 117 5.60 9.35 8.44
CA GLY A 117 6.37 8.51 9.36
C GLY A 117 6.64 9.21 10.69
N GLY A 118 7.20 10.42 10.63
CA GLY A 118 7.48 11.24 11.82
C GLY A 118 6.20 11.62 12.58
N ILE A 119 5.12 11.95 11.88
CA ILE A 119 3.83 12.25 12.48
C ILE A 119 3.25 11.01 13.18
N ALA A 120 3.19 9.85 12.50
CA ALA A 120 2.62 8.62 13.06
C ALA A 120 3.43 8.06 14.24
N ASP A 121 4.74 8.32 14.29
CA ASP A 121 5.57 7.99 15.45
C ASP A 121 5.40 9.01 16.61
N TRP A 122 5.17 10.28 16.33
CA TRP A 122 5.03 11.31 17.38
C TRP A 122 3.62 11.36 18.01
N ILE A 123 2.55 11.38 17.20
CA ILE A 123 1.17 11.50 17.71
C ILE A 123 0.40 10.17 17.78
N GLY A 124 0.94 9.10 17.19
CA GLY A 124 0.27 7.80 17.07
C GLY A 124 -0.48 7.62 15.76
N ARG A 125 -0.75 6.36 15.38
CA ARG A 125 -1.32 6.00 14.08
C ARG A 125 -2.77 6.48 13.98
N LYS A 126 -3.55 6.28 15.05
CA LYS A 126 -4.92 6.78 15.19
C LYS A 126 -4.99 8.30 14.96
N LYS A 127 -4.17 9.08 15.67
CA LYS A 127 -4.20 10.55 15.54
C LYS A 127 -3.69 11.04 14.19
N ALA A 128 -2.72 10.36 13.59
CA ALA A 128 -2.25 10.68 12.24
C ALA A 128 -3.35 10.47 11.17
N MET A 129 -4.14 9.39 11.26
CA MET A 129 -5.31 9.20 10.39
C MET A 129 -6.38 10.28 10.61
N ALA A 130 -6.68 10.65 11.86
CA ALA A 130 -7.64 11.72 12.16
C ALA A 130 -7.19 13.09 11.61
N MET A 131 -5.93 13.46 11.82
CA MET A 131 -5.33 14.69 11.28
C MET A 131 -5.42 14.71 9.75
N SER A 132 -5.09 13.59 9.10
CA SER A 132 -5.23 13.44 7.65
C SER A 132 -6.69 13.63 7.17
N SER A 133 -7.67 13.01 7.84
CA SER A 133 -9.08 13.19 7.53
C SER A 133 -9.53 14.64 7.62
N VAL A 134 -9.09 15.40 8.64
CA VAL A 134 -9.42 16.82 8.76
C VAL A 134 -8.85 17.63 7.58
N ILE A 135 -7.60 17.38 7.19
CA ILE A 135 -6.97 18.06 6.05
C ILE A 135 -7.67 17.70 4.73
N CYS A 136 -8.07 16.44 4.54
CA CYS A 136 -8.90 16.02 3.40
C CYS A 136 -10.26 16.71 3.37
N ILE A 137 -10.95 16.85 4.51
CA ILE A 137 -12.24 17.55 4.59
C ILE A 137 -12.08 19.02 4.20
N LEU A 138 -11.06 19.71 4.73
CA LEU A 138 -10.75 21.09 4.35
C LEU A 138 -10.45 21.19 2.83
N GLY A 139 -9.72 20.21 2.28
CA GLY A 139 -9.46 20.11 0.84
C GLY A 139 -10.75 19.96 0.00
N TRP A 140 -11.63 19.02 0.36
CA TRP A 140 -12.91 18.82 -0.32
C TRP A 140 -13.85 20.01 -0.22
N VAL A 141 -13.91 20.68 0.95
CA VAL A 141 -14.69 21.91 1.13
C VAL A 141 -14.14 23.01 0.23
N ALA A 142 -12.82 23.24 0.21
CA ALA A 142 -12.17 24.21 -0.68
C ALA A 142 -12.44 23.92 -2.16
N LEU A 143 -12.39 22.65 -2.58
CA LEU A 143 -12.80 22.24 -3.93
C LEU A 143 -14.26 22.60 -4.20
N SER A 144 -15.21 22.20 -3.34
CA SER A 144 -16.65 22.40 -3.57
C SER A 144 -17.06 23.88 -3.69
N VAL A 145 -16.41 24.78 -2.94
CA VAL A 145 -16.71 26.24 -2.96
C VAL A 145 -15.86 27.02 -3.96
N SER A 146 -14.95 26.37 -4.69
CA SER A 146 -13.99 27.04 -5.56
C SER A 146 -14.65 27.81 -6.73
N LYS A 147 -14.07 28.99 -7.00
CA LYS A 147 -14.48 29.95 -8.03
C LYS A 147 -13.32 30.39 -8.95
N GLY A 148 -12.19 29.69 -8.88
CA GLY A 148 -10.98 29.97 -9.68
C GLY A 148 -9.83 29.04 -9.31
N ALA A 149 -8.79 29.00 -10.16
CA ALA A 149 -7.68 28.04 -10.10
C ALA A 149 -7.03 27.94 -8.70
N PHE A 150 -6.62 29.05 -8.11
CA PHE A 150 -5.84 29.05 -6.86
C PHE A 150 -6.52 28.30 -5.69
N LEU A 151 -7.82 28.49 -5.49
CA LEU A 151 -8.54 27.79 -4.41
C LEU A 151 -8.82 26.32 -4.76
N LEU A 152 -8.99 26.02 -6.05
CA LEU A 152 -9.09 24.65 -6.56
C LEU A 152 -7.77 23.89 -6.31
N ASP A 153 -6.63 24.51 -6.62
CA ASP A 153 -5.29 23.96 -6.42
C ASP A 153 -4.93 23.77 -4.95
N ILE A 154 -5.28 24.72 -4.06
CA ILE A 154 -5.13 24.57 -2.61
C ILE A 154 -5.96 23.38 -2.11
N GLY A 155 -7.24 23.31 -2.50
CA GLY A 155 -8.11 22.20 -2.12
C GLY A 155 -7.53 20.86 -2.57
N ARG A 156 -7.00 20.83 -3.80
CA ARG A 156 -6.38 19.65 -4.40
C ARG A 156 -5.07 19.24 -3.72
N PHE A 157 -4.21 20.18 -3.39
CA PHE A 157 -3.00 19.98 -2.59
C PHE A 157 -3.33 19.40 -1.20
N CYS A 158 -4.34 19.95 -0.50
CA CYS A 158 -4.79 19.44 0.80
C CYS A 158 -5.32 18.00 0.69
N THR A 159 -6.16 17.69 -0.30
CA THR A 159 -6.59 16.31 -0.53
C THR A 159 -5.41 15.38 -0.86
N GLY A 160 -4.40 15.88 -1.58
CA GLY A 160 -3.14 15.20 -1.86
C GLY A 160 -2.36 14.85 -0.59
N TYR A 161 -2.13 15.84 0.27
CA TYR A 161 -1.40 15.67 1.53
C TYR A 161 -2.03 14.58 2.41
N GLY A 162 -3.35 14.60 2.58
CA GLY A 162 -4.03 13.59 3.38
C GLY A 162 -3.90 12.17 2.80
N ILE A 163 -3.99 12.00 1.47
CA ILE A 163 -3.83 10.68 0.87
C ILE A 163 -2.38 10.16 0.94
N GLY A 164 -1.38 11.06 0.88
CA GLY A 164 0.01 10.72 1.16
C GLY A 164 0.22 10.19 2.58
N VAL A 165 -0.44 10.81 3.57
CA VAL A 165 -0.44 10.29 4.95
C VAL A 165 -1.17 8.94 5.04
N PHE A 166 -2.33 8.78 4.39
CA PHE A 166 -3.07 7.52 4.41
C PHE A 166 -2.30 6.35 3.77
N SER A 167 -1.55 6.58 2.68
CA SER A 167 -0.77 5.52 2.01
C SER A 167 0.31 4.88 2.88
N TYR A 168 0.75 5.55 3.94
CA TYR A 168 1.66 4.98 4.93
C TYR A 168 0.91 4.51 6.18
N VAL A 169 0.10 5.38 6.79
CA VAL A 169 -0.44 5.12 8.14
C VAL A 169 -1.47 3.99 8.14
N VAL A 170 -2.31 3.87 7.11
CA VAL A 170 -3.35 2.83 7.05
C VAL A 170 -2.75 1.42 6.96
N PRO A 171 -1.88 1.08 5.99
CA PRO A 171 -1.31 -0.27 5.93
C PRO A 171 -0.41 -0.59 7.12
N VAL A 172 0.32 0.39 7.68
CA VAL A 172 1.08 0.19 8.94
C VAL A 172 0.13 -0.14 10.10
N PHE A 173 -0.92 0.66 10.31
CA PHE A 173 -1.87 0.41 11.39
C PHE A 173 -2.51 -0.98 11.27
N ILE A 174 -2.97 -1.36 10.06
CA ILE A 174 -3.52 -2.71 9.80
C ILE A 174 -2.49 -3.79 10.12
N ALA A 175 -1.24 -3.65 9.68
CA ALA A 175 -0.19 -4.63 9.95
C ALA A 175 0.16 -4.76 11.46
N GLU A 176 0.06 -3.67 12.22
CA GLU A 176 0.34 -3.62 13.66
C GLU A 176 -0.81 -4.19 14.53
N ILE A 177 -2.08 -4.05 14.11
CA ILE A 177 -3.23 -4.62 14.85
C ILE A 177 -3.55 -6.07 14.48
N THR A 178 -3.23 -6.50 13.25
CA THR A 178 -3.71 -7.78 12.70
C THR A 178 -2.84 -8.96 13.14
N PRO A 179 -3.44 -10.07 13.64
CA PRO A 179 -2.70 -11.29 13.99
C PRO A 179 -2.02 -11.92 12.77
N LYS A 180 -0.96 -12.70 13.03
CA LYS A 180 -0.03 -13.22 12.00
C LYS A 180 -0.76 -13.97 10.85
N ASN A 181 -1.85 -14.68 11.15
CA ASN A 181 -2.66 -15.47 10.21
C ASN A 181 -3.59 -14.66 9.28
N LEU A 182 -4.04 -13.47 9.66
CA LEU A 182 -4.98 -12.66 8.87
C LEU A 182 -4.33 -11.50 8.11
N ARG A 183 -3.03 -11.25 8.34
CA ARG A 183 -2.33 -10.05 7.86
C ARG A 183 -2.35 -9.86 6.34
N GLY A 184 -2.14 -10.92 5.55
CA GLY A 184 -2.19 -10.84 4.08
C GLY A 184 -3.57 -10.48 3.54
N GLY A 185 -4.62 -11.08 4.12
CA GLY A 185 -6.01 -10.80 3.76
C GLY A 185 -6.42 -9.37 4.07
N LEU A 186 -6.11 -8.86 5.27
CA LEU A 186 -6.47 -7.48 5.64
C LEU A 186 -5.57 -6.43 4.96
N ALA A 187 -4.34 -6.75 4.60
CA ALA A 187 -3.51 -5.90 3.73
C ALA A 187 -4.11 -5.77 2.32
N THR A 188 -4.68 -6.85 1.76
CA THR A 188 -5.38 -6.80 0.47
C THR A 188 -6.59 -5.84 0.49
N VAL A 189 -7.30 -5.74 1.61
CA VAL A 189 -8.44 -4.82 1.77
C VAL A 189 -8.02 -3.36 1.53
N HIS A 190 -6.81 -2.95 1.92
CA HIS A 190 -6.31 -1.59 1.64
C HIS A 190 -6.34 -1.28 0.13
N GLN A 191 -5.78 -2.17 -0.69
CA GLN A 191 -5.72 -1.99 -2.15
C GLN A 191 -7.11 -2.04 -2.81
N VAL A 192 -7.96 -2.99 -2.39
CA VAL A 192 -9.32 -3.14 -2.93
C VAL A 192 -10.18 -1.91 -2.60
N LEU A 193 -10.00 -1.28 -1.44
CA LEU A 193 -10.73 -0.06 -1.09
C LEU A 193 -10.21 1.17 -1.84
N ILE A 194 -8.91 1.25 -2.16
CA ILE A 194 -8.39 2.28 -3.09
C ILE A 194 -9.08 2.16 -4.45
N THR A 195 -9.09 0.98 -5.06
CA THR A 195 -9.69 0.84 -6.40
C THR A 195 -11.22 0.98 -6.36
N SER A 196 -11.87 0.58 -5.27
CA SER A 196 -13.30 0.87 -5.03
C SER A 196 -13.59 2.37 -4.96
N GLY A 197 -12.73 3.17 -4.33
CA GLY A 197 -12.87 4.63 -4.28
C GLY A 197 -12.74 5.28 -5.66
N ILE A 198 -11.79 4.81 -6.48
CA ILE A 198 -11.64 5.26 -7.89
C ILE A 198 -12.91 4.92 -8.67
N SER A 199 -13.33 3.65 -8.66
CA SER A 199 -14.50 3.15 -9.39
C SER A 199 -15.79 3.87 -9.04
N VAL A 200 -16.08 4.06 -7.74
CA VAL A 200 -17.29 4.76 -7.32
C VAL A 200 -17.25 6.24 -7.74
N THR A 201 -16.09 6.88 -7.68
CA THR A 201 -15.94 8.29 -8.10
C THR A 201 -16.08 8.44 -9.61
N PHE A 202 -15.58 7.51 -10.41
CA PHE A 202 -15.81 7.47 -11.85
C PHE A 202 -17.29 7.30 -12.19
N ILE A 203 -18.03 6.45 -11.47
CA ILE A 203 -19.45 6.20 -11.72
C ILE A 203 -20.29 7.40 -11.27
N ILE A 204 -20.20 7.83 -10.01
CA ILE A 204 -20.99 8.94 -9.45
C ILE A 204 -20.66 10.26 -10.18
N GLY A 205 -19.40 10.46 -10.57
CA GLY A 205 -18.97 11.64 -11.34
C GLY A 205 -19.62 11.76 -12.73
N THR A 206 -20.21 10.68 -13.29
CA THR A 206 -21.02 10.80 -14.51
C THR A 206 -22.44 11.32 -14.26
N LEU A 207 -22.92 11.21 -13.01
CA LEU A 207 -24.30 11.46 -12.59
C LEU A 207 -24.48 12.81 -11.88
N MET A 208 -23.41 13.35 -11.28
CA MET A 208 -23.45 14.54 -10.43
C MET A 208 -22.46 15.61 -10.89
N PRO A 209 -22.77 16.90 -10.73
CA PRO A 209 -21.83 17.97 -11.04
C PRO A 209 -20.63 17.94 -10.09
N TRP A 210 -19.47 18.37 -10.58
CA TRP A 210 -18.19 18.27 -9.88
C TRP A 210 -18.19 18.80 -8.43
N ARG A 211 -18.91 19.90 -8.15
CA ARG A 211 -19.05 20.44 -6.79
C ARG A 211 -19.75 19.49 -5.81
N LEU A 212 -20.78 18.76 -6.25
CA LEU A 212 -21.45 17.75 -5.43
C LEU A 212 -20.58 16.49 -5.29
N LEU A 213 -19.85 16.11 -6.35
CA LEU A 213 -18.89 15.01 -6.28
C LEU A 213 -17.82 15.29 -5.22
N ALA A 214 -17.31 16.52 -5.11
CA ALA A 214 -16.35 16.91 -4.07
C ALA A 214 -16.93 16.71 -2.64
N LEU A 215 -18.21 17.00 -2.43
CA LEU A 215 -18.89 16.77 -1.16
C LEU A 215 -19.00 15.27 -0.82
N THR A 216 -19.14 14.37 -1.81
CA THR A 216 -19.14 12.92 -1.53
C THR A 216 -17.82 12.42 -0.96
N GLY A 217 -16.69 13.06 -1.28
CA GLY A 217 -15.38 12.76 -0.70
C GLY A 217 -15.25 13.10 0.80
N ILE A 218 -16.13 13.95 1.34
CA ILE A 218 -16.20 14.24 2.78
C ILE A 218 -16.71 13.02 3.57
N ILE A 219 -17.60 12.22 2.97
CA ILE A 219 -18.27 11.09 3.62
C ILE A 219 -17.28 10.07 4.23
N PRO A 220 -16.32 9.48 3.50
CA PRO A 220 -15.35 8.55 4.10
C PRO A 220 -14.46 9.19 5.17
N CYS A 221 -14.17 10.50 5.06
CA CYS A 221 -13.40 11.22 6.07
C CYS A 221 -14.18 11.38 7.39
N VAL A 222 -15.48 11.68 7.31
CA VAL A 222 -16.37 11.77 8.48
C VAL A 222 -16.57 10.39 9.11
N ILE A 223 -16.80 9.34 8.30
CA ILE A 223 -16.90 7.96 8.79
C ILE A 223 -15.60 7.56 9.52
N LEU A 224 -14.42 7.89 8.98
CA LEU A 224 -13.15 7.62 9.65
C LEU A 224 -13.06 8.37 10.98
N LEU A 225 -13.35 9.68 11.01
CA LEU A 225 -13.27 10.48 12.24
C LEU A 225 -14.22 10.00 13.35
N CYS A 226 -15.48 9.69 13.01
CA CYS A 226 -16.45 9.14 13.94
C CYS A 226 -16.04 7.73 14.40
N GLY A 227 -15.68 6.87 13.46
CA GLY A 227 -15.23 5.50 13.73
C GLY A 227 -13.97 5.45 14.59
N ILE A 228 -13.09 6.45 14.47
CA ILE A 228 -11.83 6.50 15.19
C ILE A 228 -12.04 6.49 16.71
N GLY A 229 -13.12 7.07 17.23
CA GLY A 229 -13.40 7.08 18.67
C GLY A 229 -13.40 5.67 19.27
N PHE A 230 -13.94 4.70 18.53
CA PHE A 230 -14.24 3.34 19.00
C PHE A 230 -13.06 2.36 18.90
N ILE A 231 -12.06 2.64 18.06
CA ILE A 231 -10.94 1.72 17.80
C ILE A 231 -9.76 1.95 18.76
N PRO A 232 -9.03 0.90 19.18
CA PRO A 232 -7.78 1.07 19.93
C PRO A 232 -6.68 1.71 19.08
N GLU A 233 -5.66 2.26 19.73
CA GLU A 233 -4.41 2.68 19.09
C GLU A 233 -3.47 1.46 18.92
N SER A 234 -2.49 1.55 18.02
CA SER A 234 -1.54 0.48 17.75
C SER A 234 -0.80 0.00 19.03
N PRO A 235 -0.87 -1.30 19.40
CA PRO A 235 -0.13 -1.84 20.54
C PRO A 235 1.39 -1.64 20.38
N ARG A 236 1.92 -1.84 19.17
CA ARG A 236 3.36 -1.68 18.91
C ARG A 236 3.84 -0.24 19.09
N TRP A 237 3.01 0.74 18.72
CA TRP A 237 3.32 2.15 19.01
C TRP A 237 3.24 2.47 20.50
N LEU A 238 2.23 1.95 21.20
CA LEU A 238 2.07 2.17 22.65
C LEU A 238 3.23 1.56 23.45
N ALA A 239 3.72 0.39 23.06
CA ALA A 239 4.94 -0.20 23.60
C ALA A 239 6.18 0.67 23.29
N LYS A 240 6.35 1.13 22.03
CA LYS A 240 7.48 1.99 21.61
C LYS A 240 7.53 3.33 22.36
N VAL A 241 6.38 3.88 22.77
CA VAL A 241 6.27 5.13 23.55
C VAL A 241 6.28 4.87 25.07
N GLY A 242 6.43 3.61 25.53
CA GLY A 242 6.52 3.25 26.95
C GLY A 242 5.19 3.32 27.71
N ARG A 243 4.04 3.31 27.02
CA ARG A 243 2.70 3.43 27.63
C ARG A 243 2.11 2.07 28.00
N HIS A 244 2.75 1.36 28.93
CA HIS A 244 2.47 -0.05 29.24
C HIS A 244 0.98 -0.35 29.51
N LYS A 245 0.30 0.42 30.38
CA LYS A 245 -1.14 0.22 30.65
C LYS A 245 -2.01 0.31 29.40
N GLN A 246 -1.77 1.31 28.55
CA GLN A 246 -2.53 1.50 27.30
C GLN A 246 -2.19 0.42 26.27
N PHE A 247 -0.94 -0.05 26.26
CA PHE A 247 -0.49 -1.18 25.43
C PHE A 247 -1.23 -2.47 25.76
N GLU A 248 -1.30 -2.84 27.05
CA GLU A 248 -2.05 -4.01 27.53
C GLU A 248 -3.55 -3.88 27.22
N GLU A 249 -4.17 -2.73 27.51
CA GLU A 249 -5.58 -2.45 27.18
C GLU A 249 -5.86 -2.58 25.67
N ALA A 250 -4.97 -2.06 24.81
CA ALA A 250 -5.12 -2.13 23.37
C ALA A 250 -4.97 -3.56 22.83
N LEU A 251 -4.00 -4.32 23.35
CA LEU A 251 -3.79 -5.71 22.98
C LEU A 251 -4.94 -6.59 23.44
N TRP A 252 -5.43 -6.42 24.68
CA TRP A 252 -6.61 -7.13 25.20
C TRP A 252 -7.88 -6.80 24.42
N ARG A 253 -8.10 -5.55 23.99
CA ARG A 253 -9.23 -5.20 23.10
C ARG A 253 -9.12 -5.85 21.71
N LEU A 254 -7.90 -6.03 21.18
CA LEU A 254 -7.64 -6.62 19.85
C LEU A 254 -7.53 -8.15 19.84
N ARG A 255 -7.40 -8.79 21.01
CA ARG A 255 -7.22 -10.24 21.17
C ARG A 255 -8.29 -10.91 22.04
N GLY A 256 -9.03 -10.15 22.84
CA GLY A 256 -10.04 -10.67 23.77
C GLY A 256 -9.40 -11.41 24.95
N ASN A 257 -10.04 -12.49 25.43
CA ASN A 257 -9.47 -13.38 26.44
C ASN A 257 -8.61 -14.50 25.80
N ASP A 258 -7.71 -14.15 24.89
CA ASP A 258 -6.77 -15.12 24.32
C ASP A 258 -5.57 -15.32 25.28
N PRO A 259 -5.30 -16.54 25.79
CA PRO A 259 -4.17 -16.78 26.68
C PRO A 259 -2.80 -16.47 26.05
N ASP A 260 -2.69 -16.41 24.71
CA ASP A 260 -1.43 -16.07 24.01
C ASP A 260 -1.04 -14.58 24.11
N ILE A 261 -1.88 -13.72 24.71
CA ILE A 261 -1.63 -12.26 24.82
C ILE A 261 -0.31 -11.93 25.52
N TYR A 262 0.02 -12.63 26.62
CA TYR A 262 1.27 -12.38 27.34
C TYR A 262 2.51 -12.72 26.51
N ARG A 263 2.41 -13.74 25.65
CA ARG A 263 3.48 -14.13 24.72
C ARG A 263 3.63 -13.12 23.59
N GLU A 264 2.54 -12.69 22.96
CA GLU A 264 2.60 -11.61 21.96
C GLU A 264 3.09 -10.28 22.56
N ALA A 265 2.75 -10.00 23.82
CA ALA A 265 3.22 -8.81 24.52
C ALA A 265 4.74 -8.81 24.72
N ALA A 266 5.31 -9.94 25.19
CA ALA A 266 6.75 -10.13 25.33
C ALA A 266 7.47 -10.05 23.97
N GLU A 267 6.99 -10.76 22.94
CA GLU A 267 7.53 -10.68 21.57
C GLU A 267 7.62 -9.23 21.04
N ILE A 268 6.63 -8.38 21.37
CA ILE A 268 6.62 -6.98 20.95
C ILE A 268 7.64 -6.15 21.74
N GLN A 269 7.84 -6.41 23.03
CA GLN A 269 8.80 -5.68 23.88
C GLN A 269 10.24 -6.02 23.47
N ASP A 270 10.60 -7.30 23.39
CA ASP A 270 11.92 -7.78 22.96
C ASP A 270 12.31 -7.23 21.57
N TYR A 271 11.36 -7.19 20.65
CA TYR A 271 11.55 -6.63 19.31
C TYR A 271 11.84 -5.12 19.33
N ILE A 272 11.19 -4.36 20.22
CA ILE A 272 11.40 -2.92 20.37
C ILE A 272 12.76 -2.63 21.03
N GLU A 273 13.15 -3.42 22.03
CA GLU A 273 14.49 -3.31 22.64
C GLU A 273 15.59 -3.61 21.60
N THR A 274 15.43 -4.69 20.82
CA THR A 274 16.32 -5.03 19.70
C THR A 274 16.38 -3.92 18.64
N LEU A 275 15.25 -3.26 18.33
CA LEU A 275 15.25 -2.11 17.41
C LEU A 275 16.00 -0.89 17.95
N ASN A 276 16.04 -0.70 19.28
CA ASN A 276 16.75 0.41 19.90
C ASN A 276 18.27 0.18 20.00
N THR A 277 18.73 -1.07 20.02
CA THR A 277 20.16 -1.41 20.01
C THR A 277 20.78 -1.38 18.61
N LEU A 278 19.96 -1.47 17.55
CA LEU A 278 20.43 -1.38 16.16
C LEU A 278 20.89 0.05 15.80
N PRO A 279 22.04 0.20 15.11
CA PRO A 279 22.52 1.51 14.68
C PRO A 279 21.56 2.14 13.67
N LYS A 280 21.22 3.42 13.88
CA LYS A 280 20.39 4.19 12.95
C LYS A 280 21.15 4.40 11.64
N ALA A 281 20.69 3.73 10.58
CA ALA A 281 21.20 3.92 9.23
C ALA A 281 21.09 5.39 8.78
N ARG A 282 21.97 5.79 7.87
CA ARG A 282 21.99 7.09 7.22
C ARG A 282 21.57 6.95 5.75
N VAL A 283 21.11 8.04 5.14
CA VAL A 283 20.78 8.08 3.70
C VAL A 283 22.00 7.71 2.84
N GLN A 284 23.21 8.06 3.28
CA GLN A 284 24.47 7.71 2.62
C GLN A 284 24.70 6.18 2.56
N ASP A 285 24.18 5.43 3.54
CA ASP A 285 24.38 3.97 3.60
C ASP A 285 23.61 3.26 2.47
N LEU A 286 22.52 3.84 1.95
CA LEU A 286 21.74 3.29 0.83
C LEU A 286 22.57 3.10 -0.45
N PHE A 287 23.61 3.92 -0.65
CA PHE A 287 24.46 3.91 -1.84
C PHE A 287 25.69 3.01 -1.69
N GLN A 288 25.80 2.26 -0.59
CA GLN A 288 26.82 1.21 -0.44
C GLN A 288 26.50 0.02 -1.37
N GLY A 289 27.54 -0.60 -1.93
CA GLY A 289 27.40 -1.67 -2.94
C GLY A 289 26.47 -2.82 -2.53
N ARG A 290 26.47 -3.19 -1.23
CA ARG A 290 25.61 -4.22 -0.62
C ARG A 290 24.10 -3.97 -0.81
N TYR A 291 23.67 -2.72 -0.87
CA TYR A 291 22.26 -2.35 -0.98
C TYR A 291 21.85 -1.86 -2.36
N THR A 292 22.84 -1.56 -3.22
CA THR A 292 22.63 -0.95 -4.54
C THR A 292 21.70 -1.77 -5.44
N ARG A 293 21.83 -3.11 -5.48
CA ARG A 293 20.92 -3.95 -6.28
C ARG A 293 19.48 -3.96 -5.73
N SER A 294 19.30 -4.01 -4.40
CA SER A 294 17.96 -3.87 -3.78
C SER A 294 17.34 -2.50 -4.09
N LEU A 295 18.16 -1.44 -4.09
CA LEU A 295 17.74 -0.08 -4.41
C LEU A 295 17.35 0.05 -5.90
N ILE A 296 18.13 -0.53 -6.82
CA ILE A 296 17.82 -0.59 -8.25
C ILE A 296 16.47 -1.29 -8.50
N VAL A 297 16.21 -2.43 -7.85
CA VAL A 297 14.92 -3.13 -7.95
C VAL A 297 13.77 -2.25 -7.44
N GLY A 298 13.89 -1.67 -6.24
CA GLY A 298 12.83 -0.85 -5.64
C GLY A 298 12.54 0.44 -6.41
N VAL A 299 13.58 1.19 -6.77
CA VAL A 299 13.47 2.43 -7.56
C VAL A 299 12.99 2.13 -8.98
N GLY A 300 13.57 1.12 -9.64
CA GLY A 300 13.21 0.73 -11.01
C GLY A 300 11.75 0.30 -11.12
N LEU A 301 11.29 -0.60 -10.25
CA LEU A 301 9.88 -1.03 -10.24
C LEU A 301 8.92 0.16 -10.10
N MET A 302 9.20 1.11 -9.21
CA MET A 302 8.35 2.28 -9.01
C MET A 302 8.41 3.28 -10.16
N LEU A 303 9.60 3.56 -10.69
CA LEU A 303 9.74 4.43 -11.86
C LEU A 303 9.00 3.84 -13.07
N PHE A 304 9.19 2.56 -13.38
CA PHE A 304 8.51 1.89 -14.48
C PHE A 304 6.99 1.78 -14.27
N GLN A 305 6.53 1.55 -13.02
CA GLN A 305 5.11 1.63 -12.68
C GLN A 305 4.53 3.01 -13.02
N GLN A 306 5.21 4.10 -12.68
CA GLN A 306 4.75 5.46 -13.00
C GLN A 306 4.82 5.71 -14.51
N PHE A 307 5.99 5.55 -15.13
CA PHE A 307 6.25 5.81 -16.56
C PHE A 307 5.45 4.93 -17.54
N SER A 308 4.77 3.88 -17.05
CA SER A 308 3.68 3.21 -17.78
C SER A 308 2.48 4.12 -18.11
N GLY A 309 2.40 5.34 -17.56
CA GLY A 309 1.36 6.35 -17.85
C GLY A 309 0.15 6.36 -16.91
N ILE A 310 0.13 5.50 -15.89
CA ILE A 310 -1.08 5.15 -15.13
C ILE A 310 -1.82 6.36 -14.54
N ASN A 311 -1.11 7.28 -13.90
CA ASN A 311 -1.75 8.45 -13.28
C ASN A 311 -2.30 9.43 -14.32
N GLY A 312 -1.66 9.56 -15.49
CA GLY A 312 -2.22 10.33 -16.59
C GLY A 312 -3.51 9.71 -17.14
N VAL A 313 -3.49 8.40 -17.43
CA VAL A 313 -4.68 7.69 -17.92
C VAL A 313 -5.81 7.70 -16.87
N LEU A 314 -5.52 7.58 -15.57
CA LEU A 314 -6.52 7.64 -14.51
C LEU A 314 -7.07 9.05 -14.25
N PHE A 315 -6.23 10.09 -14.23
CA PHE A 315 -6.68 11.46 -13.95
C PHE A 315 -7.42 12.11 -15.13
N TYR A 316 -7.16 11.65 -16.36
CA TYR A 316 -7.69 12.23 -17.59
C TYR A 316 -8.44 11.19 -18.45
N ALA A 317 -8.99 10.15 -17.82
CA ALA A 317 -9.66 9.03 -18.49
C ALA A 317 -10.81 9.49 -19.39
N SER A 318 -11.68 10.39 -18.90
CA SER A 318 -12.83 10.89 -19.66
C SER A 318 -12.41 11.58 -20.96
N GLU A 319 -11.43 12.48 -20.89
CA GLU A 319 -10.87 13.18 -22.04
C GLU A 319 -10.18 12.22 -23.03
N THR A 320 -9.55 11.17 -22.52
CA THR A 320 -8.94 10.12 -23.36
C THR A 320 -10.00 9.41 -24.22
N PHE A 321 -11.16 9.08 -23.65
CA PHE A 321 -12.27 8.48 -24.40
C PHE A 321 -12.90 9.46 -25.41
N VAL A 322 -13.05 10.75 -25.07
CA VAL A 322 -13.51 11.78 -26.02
C VAL A 322 -12.48 11.95 -27.16
N SER A 323 -11.20 11.96 -26.83
CA SER A 323 -10.08 11.98 -27.80
C SER A 323 -10.10 10.76 -28.71
N ALA A 324 -10.58 9.60 -28.24
CA ALA A 324 -10.83 8.40 -29.06
C ALA A 324 -12.12 8.44 -29.90
N GLY A 325 -12.97 9.46 -29.76
CA GLY A 325 -14.17 9.64 -30.59
C GLY A 325 -15.48 9.16 -29.97
N PHE A 326 -15.52 8.90 -28.66
CA PHE A 326 -16.79 8.81 -27.94
C PHE A 326 -17.44 10.20 -27.81
N THR A 327 -18.75 10.28 -27.98
CA THR A 327 -19.54 11.52 -27.77
C THR A 327 -19.42 12.07 -26.35
N SER A 328 -19.12 11.20 -25.37
CA SER A 328 -18.85 11.58 -23.99
C SER A 328 -17.98 10.51 -23.32
N GLY A 329 -17.02 10.93 -22.50
CA GLY A 329 -16.16 10.01 -21.76
C GLY A 329 -16.87 9.16 -20.70
N LYS A 330 -18.12 9.51 -20.35
CA LYS A 330 -18.93 8.85 -19.31
C LYS A 330 -19.04 7.33 -19.48
N ILE A 331 -19.23 6.84 -20.71
CA ILE A 331 -19.37 5.39 -20.97
C ILE A 331 -18.06 4.67 -20.64
N GLY A 332 -16.93 5.24 -21.07
CA GLY A 332 -15.60 4.67 -20.82
C GLY A 332 -15.23 4.69 -19.33
N THR A 333 -15.46 5.80 -18.63
CA THR A 333 -15.15 5.89 -17.18
C THR A 333 -16.00 4.94 -16.35
N VAL A 334 -17.29 4.75 -16.69
CA VAL A 334 -18.15 3.76 -16.04
C VAL A 334 -17.65 2.33 -16.32
N ALA A 335 -17.34 2.00 -17.58
CA ALA A 335 -16.82 0.68 -17.94
C ALA A 335 -15.51 0.36 -17.20
N THR A 336 -14.59 1.33 -17.12
CA THR A 336 -13.37 1.22 -16.31
C THR A 336 -13.70 0.98 -14.84
N GLY A 337 -14.58 1.78 -14.25
CA GLY A 337 -14.97 1.64 -12.85
C GLY A 337 -15.55 0.25 -12.52
N CYS A 338 -16.41 -0.28 -13.38
CA CYS A 338 -17.00 -1.61 -13.21
C CYS A 338 -15.97 -2.76 -13.28
N ILE A 339 -14.94 -2.63 -14.13
CA ILE A 339 -13.93 -3.69 -14.33
C ILE A 339 -12.82 -3.63 -13.28
N GLN A 340 -12.46 -2.44 -12.79
CA GLN A 340 -11.27 -2.27 -11.96
C GLN A 340 -11.33 -3.02 -10.61
N VAL A 341 -12.47 -3.03 -9.93
CA VAL A 341 -12.62 -3.71 -8.62
C VAL A 341 -12.53 -5.24 -8.74
N PRO A 342 -13.34 -5.93 -9.59
CA PRO A 342 -13.20 -7.37 -9.78
C PRO A 342 -11.80 -7.81 -10.17
N VAL A 343 -11.13 -7.05 -11.05
CA VAL A 343 -9.78 -7.36 -11.52
C VAL A 343 -8.73 -7.12 -10.43
N THR A 344 -8.89 -6.12 -9.57
CA THR A 344 -8.01 -5.92 -8.40
C THR A 344 -8.14 -7.07 -7.40
N ILE A 345 -9.37 -7.53 -7.14
CA ILE A 345 -9.64 -8.68 -6.26
C ILE A 345 -8.99 -9.95 -6.85
N LEU A 346 -9.13 -10.19 -8.16
CA LEU A 346 -8.48 -11.29 -8.85
C LEU A 346 -6.95 -11.20 -8.75
N GLY A 347 -6.37 -10.02 -8.97
CA GLY A 347 -4.93 -9.78 -8.84
C GLY A 347 -4.39 -10.15 -7.46
N ALA A 348 -5.08 -9.72 -6.40
CA ALA A 348 -4.71 -10.07 -5.03
C ALA A 348 -4.81 -11.58 -4.75
N LEU A 349 -5.87 -12.26 -5.21
CA LEU A 349 -6.02 -13.72 -5.09
C LEU A 349 -4.95 -14.50 -5.90
N LEU A 350 -4.45 -13.92 -6.99
CA LEU A 350 -3.37 -14.50 -7.80
C LEU A 350 -1.98 -14.22 -7.23
N MET A 351 -1.76 -13.11 -6.52
CA MET A 351 -0.44 -12.73 -5.97
C MET A 351 0.17 -13.81 -5.06
N ASP A 352 -0.66 -14.47 -4.24
CA ASP A 352 -0.21 -15.56 -3.36
C ASP A 352 -0.09 -16.90 -4.11
N LYS A 353 -0.83 -17.09 -5.21
CA LYS A 353 -0.78 -18.32 -6.01
C LYS A 353 0.37 -18.32 -7.02
N SER A 354 0.48 -17.28 -7.85
CA SER A 354 1.34 -17.24 -9.04
C SER A 354 2.75 -16.69 -8.81
N GLY A 355 3.02 -16.05 -7.67
CA GLY A 355 4.30 -15.37 -7.43
C GLY A 355 4.31 -13.92 -7.92
N ARG A 356 5.23 -13.12 -7.37
CA ARG A 356 5.28 -11.67 -7.57
C ARG A 356 5.83 -11.33 -8.95
N ARG A 357 6.90 -12.00 -9.38
CA ARG A 357 7.60 -11.72 -10.65
C ARG A 357 6.73 -12.10 -11.85
N VAL A 358 6.06 -13.25 -11.80
CA VAL A 358 5.15 -13.70 -12.87
C VAL A 358 3.97 -12.74 -13.03
N LEU A 359 3.35 -12.31 -11.92
CA LEU A 359 2.21 -11.40 -11.93
C LEU A 359 2.60 -10.00 -12.45
N LEU A 360 3.80 -9.50 -12.11
CA LEU A 360 4.35 -8.27 -12.69
C LEU A 360 4.55 -8.37 -14.21
N MET A 361 5.17 -9.45 -14.71
CA MET A 361 5.38 -9.63 -16.16
C MET A 361 4.06 -9.75 -16.93
N ALA A 362 3.09 -10.50 -16.40
CA ALA A 362 1.76 -10.63 -17.02
C ALA A 362 1.01 -9.29 -17.04
N SER A 363 1.02 -8.58 -15.91
CA SER A 363 0.42 -7.24 -15.76
C SER A 363 1.03 -6.21 -16.70
N ALA A 364 2.36 -6.16 -16.80
CA ALA A 364 3.07 -5.26 -17.71
C ALA A 364 2.86 -5.64 -19.20
N SER A 365 2.82 -6.93 -19.53
CA SER A 365 2.54 -7.40 -20.89
C SER A 365 1.12 -7.04 -21.35
N GLY A 366 0.11 -7.28 -20.51
CA GLY A 366 -1.26 -6.88 -20.80
C GLY A 366 -1.43 -5.36 -20.89
N SER A 367 -0.70 -4.61 -20.05
CA SER A 367 -0.66 -3.14 -20.12
C SER A 367 -0.01 -2.65 -21.42
N CYS A 368 1.07 -3.29 -21.87
CA CYS A 368 1.68 -3.01 -23.17
C CYS A 368 0.68 -3.22 -24.33
N LEU A 369 -0.01 -4.37 -24.36
CA LEU A 369 -1.03 -4.66 -25.38
C LEU A 369 -2.19 -3.66 -25.37
N GLY A 370 -2.67 -3.26 -24.18
CA GLY A 370 -3.71 -2.23 -24.05
C GLY A 370 -3.27 -0.86 -24.57
N CYS A 371 -2.03 -0.46 -24.29
CA CYS A 371 -1.40 0.73 -24.87
C CYS A 371 -1.29 0.64 -26.40
N LEU A 372 -0.86 -0.51 -26.95
CA LEU A 372 -0.76 -0.71 -28.39
C LEU A 372 -2.13 -0.59 -29.09
N PHE A 373 -3.19 -1.23 -28.56
CA PHE A 373 -4.54 -1.09 -29.13
C PHE A 373 -5.07 0.35 -29.05
N THR A 374 -4.82 1.05 -27.94
CA THR A 374 -5.23 2.46 -27.78
C THR A 374 -4.47 3.37 -28.75
N GLY A 375 -3.15 3.18 -28.90
CA GLY A 375 -2.31 3.90 -29.86
C GLY A 375 -2.72 3.66 -31.31
N VAL A 376 -3.01 2.40 -31.69
CA VAL A 376 -3.51 2.06 -33.03
C VAL A 376 -4.89 2.66 -33.30
N SER A 377 -5.80 2.64 -32.32
CA SER A 377 -7.10 3.32 -32.43
C SER A 377 -6.94 4.81 -32.70
N LEU A 378 -6.15 5.51 -31.89
CA LEU A 378 -5.91 6.95 -32.06
C LEU A 378 -5.18 7.28 -33.37
N TYR A 379 -4.32 6.37 -33.85
CA TYR A 379 -3.65 6.49 -35.15
C TYR A 379 -4.64 6.35 -36.31
N PHE A 380 -5.54 5.37 -36.27
CA PHE A 380 -6.62 5.22 -37.25
C PHE A 380 -7.57 6.42 -37.23
N LYS A 381 -7.89 6.95 -36.04
CA LYS A 381 -8.66 8.19 -35.89
C LYS A 381 -8.01 9.34 -36.67
N ALA A 382 -6.72 9.59 -36.42
CA ALA A 382 -5.96 10.68 -37.02
C ALA A 382 -5.86 10.61 -38.56
N HIS A 383 -5.87 9.40 -39.13
CA HIS A 383 -5.72 9.18 -40.58
C HIS A 383 -7.04 8.92 -41.33
N GLY A 384 -8.20 9.05 -40.68
CA GLY A 384 -9.50 8.78 -41.31
C GLY A 384 -9.79 7.29 -41.57
N ILE A 385 -8.96 6.37 -41.06
CA ILE A 385 -9.06 4.93 -41.30
C ILE A 385 -10.14 4.33 -40.37
N THR A 386 -11.00 3.45 -40.93
CA THR A 386 -11.96 2.59 -40.20
C THR A 386 -12.71 3.23 -39.02
N GLN A 387 -13.13 4.49 -39.17
CA GLN A 387 -13.63 5.36 -38.08
C GLN A 387 -14.71 4.75 -37.18
N GLY A 388 -15.58 3.87 -37.70
CA GLY A 388 -16.60 3.18 -36.90
C GLY A 388 -16.06 2.23 -35.83
N TRP A 389 -14.86 1.68 -36.01
CA TRP A 389 -14.23 0.74 -35.05
C TRP A 389 -13.31 1.43 -34.04
N VAL A 390 -12.91 2.68 -34.30
CA VAL A 390 -11.96 3.45 -33.48
C VAL A 390 -12.40 3.50 -32.00
N PRO A 391 -13.64 3.91 -31.63
CA PRO A 391 -14.03 3.99 -30.22
C PRO A 391 -14.03 2.62 -29.53
N MET A 392 -14.45 1.56 -30.21
CA MET A 392 -14.44 0.20 -29.66
C MET A 392 -13.02 -0.31 -29.39
N LEU A 393 -12.08 -0.04 -30.31
CA LEU A 393 -10.69 -0.44 -30.14
C LEU A 393 -9.98 0.34 -29.02
N ALA A 394 -10.28 1.64 -28.86
CA ALA A 394 -9.78 2.42 -27.73
C ALA A 394 -10.37 1.95 -26.40
N LEU A 395 -11.67 1.61 -26.36
CA LEU A 395 -12.31 1.07 -25.17
C LEU A 395 -11.67 -0.27 -24.76
N LEU A 396 -11.50 -1.20 -25.72
CA LEU A 396 -10.80 -2.45 -25.47
C LEU A 396 -9.36 -2.22 -24.97
N GLY A 397 -8.62 -1.31 -25.61
CA GLY A 397 -7.24 -0.98 -25.24
C GLY A 397 -7.12 -0.40 -23.83
N ILE A 398 -7.93 0.59 -23.47
CA ILE A 398 -7.90 1.25 -22.16
C ILE A 398 -8.38 0.30 -21.05
N LEU A 399 -9.40 -0.51 -21.30
CA LEU A 399 -9.88 -1.52 -20.35
C LEU A 399 -8.85 -2.64 -20.14
N LEU A 400 -8.22 -3.12 -21.21
CA LEU A 400 -7.12 -4.09 -21.13
C LEU A 400 -5.92 -3.49 -20.38
N TYR A 401 -5.57 -2.23 -20.63
CA TYR A 401 -4.50 -1.53 -19.94
C TYR A 401 -4.77 -1.39 -18.43
N LEU A 402 -5.88 -0.75 -18.04
CA LEU A 402 -6.19 -0.50 -16.63
C LEU A 402 -6.50 -1.78 -15.84
N GLY A 403 -7.17 -2.75 -16.48
CA GLY A 403 -7.39 -4.08 -15.92
C GLY A 403 -6.06 -4.80 -15.70
N SER A 404 -5.22 -4.90 -16.74
CA SER A 404 -3.92 -5.59 -16.61
C SER A 404 -3.01 -4.91 -15.60
N PHE A 405 -2.97 -3.58 -15.53
CA PHE A 405 -2.24 -2.84 -14.51
C PHE A 405 -2.74 -3.18 -13.09
N SER A 406 -4.07 -3.23 -12.91
CA SER A 406 -4.70 -3.57 -11.62
C SER A 406 -4.48 -5.02 -11.17
N LEU A 407 -4.16 -5.94 -12.08
CA LEU A 407 -3.81 -7.33 -11.72
C LEU A 407 -2.48 -7.44 -10.95
N GLY A 408 -1.51 -6.55 -11.17
CA GLY A 408 -0.16 -6.72 -10.64
C GLY A 408 0.59 -5.43 -10.37
N LEU A 409 0.85 -4.63 -11.41
CA LEU A 409 1.64 -3.39 -11.32
C LEU A 409 1.10 -2.39 -10.29
N ALA A 410 -0.20 -2.38 -10.01
CA ALA A 410 -0.78 -1.51 -8.98
C ALA A 410 -0.28 -1.81 -7.55
N ALA A 411 -0.16 -3.09 -7.19
CA ALA A 411 0.04 -3.53 -5.81
C ALA A 411 1.38 -4.21 -5.55
N VAL A 412 1.81 -5.09 -6.48
CA VAL A 412 2.99 -5.94 -6.30
C VAL A 412 4.28 -5.13 -6.09
N PRO A 413 4.55 -3.98 -6.77
CA PRO A 413 5.73 -3.17 -6.49
C PRO A 413 5.83 -2.69 -5.03
N TRP A 414 4.71 -2.38 -4.38
CA TRP A 414 4.69 -1.95 -2.97
C TRP A 414 4.97 -3.11 -2.02
N VAL A 415 4.41 -4.30 -2.31
CA VAL A 415 4.71 -5.54 -1.57
C VAL A 415 6.19 -5.90 -1.72
N MET A 416 6.70 -5.92 -2.95
CA MET A 416 8.12 -6.16 -3.28
C MET A 416 9.04 -5.19 -2.54
N MET A 417 8.73 -3.89 -2.48
CA MET A 417 9.51 -2.91 -1.70
C MET A 417 9.65 -3.34 -0.22
N SER A 418 8.59 -3.89 0.37
CA SER A 418 8.61 -4.39 1.74
C SER A 418 9.31 -5.75 1.91
N GLU A 419 9.48 -6.53 0.84
CA GLU A 419 10.12 -7.86 0.84
C GLU A 419 11.61 -7.79 0.48
N ILE A 420 12.06 -6.83 -0.36
CA ILE A 420 13.46 -6.76 -0.84
C ILE A 420 14.44 -6.03 0.11
N PHE A 421 14.00 -5.05 0.89
CA PHE A 421 14.94 -4.25 1.68
C PHE A 421 15.29 -4.91 3.02
N PRO A 422 16.59 -4.99 3.40
CA PRO A 422 16.97 -5.49 4.72
C PRO A 422 16.52 -4.54 5.84
N ILE A 423 16.21 -5.12 7.02
CA ILE A 423 15.48 -4.45 8.11
C ILE A 423 16.15 -3.14 8.55
N ASN A 424 17.49 -3.11 8.59
CA ASN A 424 18.29 -1.96 9.04
C ASN A 424 18.16 -0.71 8.16
N ILE A 425 17.91 -0.85 6.85
CA ILE A 425 17.75 0.28 5.92
C ILE A 425 16.32 0.46 5.38
N LYS A 426 15.43 -0.52 5.60
CA LYS A 426 14.07 -0.58 5.02
C LYS A 426 13.28 0.73 5.13
N GLY A 427 13.32 1.38 6.29
CA GLY A 427 12.63 2.66 6.49
C GLY A 427 13.12 3.77 5.56
N ILE A 428 14.43 3.98 5.49
CA ILE A 428 15.04 5.07 4.71
C ILE A 428 14.97 4.75 3.21
N ALA A 429 15.23 3.49 2.83
CA ALA A 429 15.11 3.01 1.46
C ALA A 429 13.68 3.17 0.94
N GLY A 430 12.68 2.75 1.72
CA GLY A 430 11.27 2.90 1.40
C GLY A 430 10.84 4.36 1.24
N SER A 431 11.28 5.26 2.13
CA SER A 431 11.03 6.70 2.01
C SER A 431 11.64 7.31 0.74
N PHE A 432 12.88 6.96 0.40
CA PHE A 432 13.56 7.45 -0.81
C PHE A 432 12.89 6.94 -2.09
N VAL A 433 12.56 5.65 -2.15
CA VAL A 433 11.79 5.06 -3.27
C VAL A 433 10.43 5.74 -3.40
N THR A 434 9.72 5.95 -2.29
CA THR A 434 8.38 6.60 -2.28
C THR A 434 8.43 8.04 -2.78
N LEU A 435 9.46 8.81 -2.42
CA LEU A 435 9.69 10.17 -2.96
C LEU A 435 9.83 10.11 -4.49
N ILE A 436 10.61 9.16 -5.01
CA ILE A 436 10.80 8.97 -6.45
C ILE A 436 9.47 8.56 -7.13
N THR A 437 8.67 7.68 -6.52
CA THR A 437 7.34 7.30 -7.02
C THR A 437 6.44 8.53 -7.17
N TRP A 438 6.34 9.37 -6.15
CA TRP A 438 5.48 10.56 -6.20
C TRP A 438 6.00 11.64 -7.13
N PHE A 439 7.32 11.80 -7.26
CA PHE A 439 7.91 12.68 -8.26
C PHE A 439 7.61 12.23 -9.70
N GLY A 440 7.75 10.93 -10.00
CA GLY A 440 7.37 10.36 -11.29
C GLY A 440 5.87 10.50 -11.58
N SER A 441 5.04 10.28 -10.55
CA SER A 441 3.59 10.50 -10.59
C SER A 441 3.25 11.95 -10.94
N TRP A 442 3.89 12.93 -10.29
CA TRP A 442 3.76 14.36 -10.61
C TRP A 442 4.17 14.67 -12.05
N ALA A 443 5.39 14.30 -12.44
CA ALA A 443 5.95 14.64 -13.74
C ALA A 443 5.05 14.17 -14.89
N LEU A 444 4.52 12.94 -14.80
CA LEU A 444 3.59 12.39 -15.79
C LEU A 444 2.21 13.00 -15.73
N SER A 445 1.65 13.20 -14.54
CA SER A 445 0.34 13.83 -14.39
C SER A 445 0.32 15.27 -14.92
N PHE A 446 1.45 15.98 -14.82
CA PHE A 446 1.61 17.31 -15.40
C PHE A 446 1.81 17.23 -16.92
N THR A 447 2.70 16.35 -17.41
CA THR A 447 3.03 16.27 -18.85
C THR A 447 1.98 15.59 -19.72
N PHE A 448 1.08 14.77 -19.17
CA PHE A 448 0.12 13.97 -19.94
C PHE A 448 -0.71 14.78 -20.94
N ASN A 449 -1.29 15.91 -20.53
CA ASN A 449 -2.11 16.74 -21.43
C ASN A 449 -1.28 17.35 -22.57
N PHE A 450 0.00 17.66 -22.32
CA PHE A 450 0.92 18.14 -23.34
C PHE A 450 1.34 17.02 -24.30
N LEU A 451 1.58 15.80 -23.80
CA LEU A 451 1.84 14.61 -24.62
C LEU A 451 0.64 14.29 -25.52
N MET A 452 -0.58 14.28 -24.96
CA MET A 452 -1.81 14.09 -25.72
C MET A 452 -2.06 15.21 -26.74
N SER A 453 -1.65 16.45 -26.45
CA SER A 453 -1.73 17.57 -27.40
C SER A 453 -0.68 17.46 -28.53
N TRP A 454 0.48 16.88 -28.25
CA TRP A 454 1.53 16.63 -29.24
C TRP A 454 1.19 15.45 -30.17
N SER A 455 0.81 14.30 -29.59
CA SER A 455 0.41 13.12 -30.34
C SER A 455 -0.36 12.15 -29.43
N PRO A 456 -1.70 12.05 -29.56
CA PRO A 456 -2.48 11.03 -28.87
C PRO A 456 -1.97 9.59 -29.13
N PRO A 457 -1.72 9.13 -30.38
CA PRO A 457 -1.19 7.79 -30.59
C PRO A 457 0.26 7.64 -30.10
N GLY A 458 1.11 8.65 -30.31
CA GLY A 458 2.50 8.65 -29.85
C GLY A 458 2.62 8.52 -28.33
N THR A 459 1.70 9.14 -27.58
CA THR A 459 1.61 9.04 -26.11
C THR A 459 1.39 7.60 -25.65
N PHE A 460 0.41 6.91 -26.25
CA PHE A 460 0.13 5.52 -25.90
C PHE A 460 1.23 4.55 -26.38
N PHE A 461 1.87 4.80 -27.53
CA PHE A 461 3.03 4.01 -27.94
C PHE A 461 4.24 4.21 -27.01
N LEU A 462 4.48 5.42 -26.50
CA LEU A 462 5.51 5.70 -25.50
C LEU A 462 5.24 4.95 -24.18
N PHE A 463 4.00 4.97 -23.68
CA PHE A 463 3.60 4.18 -22.52
C PHE A 463 3.69 2.66 -22.76
N GLY A 464 3.34 2.19 -23.96
CA GLY A 464 3.56 0.79 -24.37
C GLY A 464 5.04 0.41 -24.34
N GLY A 465 5.92 1.30 -24.82
CA GLY A 465 7.37 1.15 -24.73
C GLY A 465 7.87 1.02 -23.28
N PHE A 466 7.40 1.89 -22.38
CA PHE A 466 7.71 1.75 -20.94
C PHE A 466 7.17 0.44 -20.36
N CYS A 467 5.95 0.02 -20.69
CA CYS A 467 5.42 -1.29 -20.27
C CYS A 467 6.29 -2.47 -20.77
N ALA A 468 6.78 -2.42 -22.00
CA ALA A 468 7.70 -3.43 -22.54
C ALA A 468 9.06 -3.43 -21.83
N LEU A 469 9.60 -2.24 -21.52
CA LEU A 469 10.80 -2.10 -20.68
C LEU A 469 10.57 -2.64 -19.27
N THR A 470 9.37 -2.47 -18.69
CA THR A 470 9.00 -3.07 -17.41
C THR A 470 9.06 -4.60 -17.47
N VAL A 471 8.56 -5.22 -18.54
CA VAL A 471 8.65 -6.68 -18.73
C VAL A 471 10.12 -7.12 -18.78
N ALA A 472 10.96 -6.45 -19.57
CA ALA A 472 12.38 -6.76 -19.67
C ALA A 472 13.11 -6.57 -18.32
N PHE A 473 12.84 -5.47 -17.60
CA PHE A 473 13.41 -5.20 -16.29
C PHE A 473 13.03 -6.26 -15.25
N VAL A 474 11.75 -6.66 -15.21
CA VAL A 474 11.26 -7.72 -14.30
C VAL A 474 11.81 -9.11 -14.70
N ALA A 475 12.00 -9.35 -15.99
CA ALA A 475 12.58 -10.58 -16.49
C ALA A 475 14.08 -10.72 -16.14
N VAL A 476 14.85 -9.62 -16.12
CA VAL A 476 16.32 -9.68 -15.93
C VAL A 476 16.78 -9.38 -14.50
N ILE A 477 16.16 -8.41 -13.81
CA ILE A 477 16.73 -7.81 -12.59
C ILE A 477 15.92 -8.13 -11.33
N VAL A 478 14.62 -8.42 -11.46
CA VAL A 478 13.72 -8.57 -10.30
C VAL A 478 13.68 -10.03 -9.84
N PRO A 479 14.08 -10.34 -8.58
CA PRO A 479 14.00 -11.70 -8.03
C PRO A 479 12.55 -12.11 -7.76
N GLU A 480 12.29 -13.40 -7.64
CA GLU A 480 11.04 -13.88 -7.05
C GLU A 480 11.16 -13.90 -5.53
N THR A 481 10.19 -13.32 -4.84
CA THR A 481 10.16 -13.19 -3.37
C THR A 481 9.17 -14.15 -2.71
N LYS A 482 8.24 -14.74 -3.47
CA LYS A 482 7.20 -15.63 -2.93
C LYS A 482 7.84 -16.80 -2.17
N GLY A 483 7.57 -16.87 -0.87
CA GLY A 483 7.95 -17.99 -0.01
C GLY A 483 9.45 -18.07 0.32
N ARG A 484 10.22 -17.02 0.02
CA ARG A 484 11.64 -16.93 0.37
C ARG A 484 11.86 -16.11 1.64
N THR A 485 12.94 -16.41 2.35
CA THR A 485 13.40 -15.57 3.47
C THR A 485 14.05 -14.28 2.98
N LEU A 486 14.15 -13.28 3.85
CA LEU A 486 14.81 -12.01 3.51
C LEU A 486 16.30 -12.23 3.23
N GLU A 487 16.89 -13.18 3.94
CA GLU A 487 18.27 -13.61 3.85
C GLU A 487 18.56 -14.30 2.51
N GLU A 488 17.68 -15.20 2.05
CA GLU A 488 17.73 -15.79 0.70
C GLU A 488 17.61 -14.73 -0.40
N ILE A 489 16.67 -13.79 -0.28
CA ILE A 489 16.49 -12.70 -1.25
C ILE A 489 17.74 -11.81 -1.28
N GLN A 490 18.37 -11.54 -0.14
CA GLN A 490 19.63 -10.79 -0.08
C GLN A 490 20.81 -11.61 -0.65
N ALA A 491 20.83 -12.93 -0.54
CA ALA A 491 21.86 -13.77 -1.16
C ALA A 491 21.73 -13.77 -2.69
N ASP A 492 20.53 -14.05 -3.22
CA ASP A 492 20.19 -14.04 -4.66
C ASP A 492 20.42 -12.64 -5.28
N LEU A 493 20.16 -11.57 -4.52
CA LEU A 493 20.48 -10.21 -4.92
C LEU A 493 21.96 -9.86 -4.83
N ASN A 494 22.83 -10.61 -4.15
CA ASN A 494 24.26 -10.27 -4.00
C ASN A 494 25.23 -11.23 -4.72
N SER A 495 24.75 -12.35 -5.27
CA SER A 495 25.47 -13.17 -6.26
C SER A 495 25.52 -12.50 -7.63
#